data_AF-A0A924V5A5-F1
#
_entry.id   AF-A0A924V5A5-F1
#
_cell.length_a   1.000
_cell.length_b   1.000
_cell.length_c   1.000
_cell.angle_alpha   90.00
_cell.angle_beta   90.00
_cell.angle_gamma   90.00
#
_symmetry.space_group_name_H-M   'P 1'
#
loop_
_entity.id
_entity.type
_entity.pdbx_description
1 polymer ?
#
loop_
_entity_poly.entity_id
_entity_poly.type
_entity_poly.pdbx_seq_one_letter_code
_entity_poly.pdbx_strand_id
1 'polypeptide(L)'
;MKNNLRYLIALIISCTLLHACMNKQDLDSQDLGPVISSDELQNKMSDSIGTLSYRDINKNEISIMTAISIFEETQANKRYKQDLFVTNITETPTQLTIDFLFNKQNYVNSADSFSNQPYQMIIGPAASTVENLKTAANIPRAVAKGVRAQGEAPVPFFLYRAYAYFAIQGCREAKVTCHNLKIDNSKMYLPSELASPTVCPDINNCLIDVKKIEFDMLDASVPTSDGKPYRTHYTFKVSPQLPFLSKVKSYCVRGLVDNGNRKVLAEDCMSVDNFSYGQAP
;
A
#
# COMPACT_ATOMS: atom_id res chain seq x y z
N MET A 1 27.23 45.52 -14.79
CA MET A 1 27.52 44.25 -14.07
C MET A 1 26.70 44.07 -12.77
N LYS A 2 25.45 44.54 -12.68
CA LYS A 2 24.62 44.38 -11.45
C LYS A 2 23.52 43.30 -11.54
N ASN A 3 23.24 42.76 -12.73
CA ASN A 3 22.17 41.78 -12.95
C ASN A 3 22.60 40.31 -12.81
N ASN A 4 23.90 40.00 -12.87
CA ASN A 4 24.39 38.61 -12.76
C ASN A 4 24.50 38.10 -11.31
N LEU A 5 24.53 38.99 -10.31
CA LEU A 5 24.64 38.59 -8.90
C LEU A 5 23.30 38.09 -8.33
N ARG A 6 22.16 38.56 -8.85
CA ARG A 6 20.83 38.13 -8.39
C ARG A 6 20.47 36.71 -8.84
N TYR A 7 20.91 36.29 -10.03
CA TYR A 7 20.73 34.93 -10.51
C TYR A 7 21.59 33.91 -9.75
N LEU A 8 22.79 34.30 -9.30
CA LEU A 8 23.66 33.42 -8.52
C LEU A 8 23.11 33.14 -7.11
N ILE A 9 22.48 34.15 -6.47
CA ILE A 9 21.88 33.98 -5.14
C ILE A 9 20.59 33.15 -5.21
N ALA A 10 19.81 33.27 -6.29
CA ALA A 10 18.63 32.43 -6.50
C ALA A 10 19.00 30.94 -6.70
N LEU A 11 20.14 30.64 -7.33
CA LEU A 11 20.58 29.27 -7.58
C LEU A 11 21.12 28.56 -6.32
N ILE A 12 21.68 29.30 -5.37
CA ILE A 12 22.25 28.75 -4.13
C ILE A 12 21.14 28.40 -3.11
N ILE A 13 20.03 29.14 -3.10
CA ILE A 13 18.90 28.86 -2.21
C ILE A 13 18.08 27.65 -2.69
N SER A 14 18.07 27.35 -4.00
CA SER A 14 17.38 26.15 -4.54
C SER A 14 18.11 24.83 -4.28
N CYS A 15 19.41 24.83 -3.97
CA CYS A 15 20.16 23.59 -3.73
C CYS A 15 20.15 23.10 -2.27
N THR A 16 19.61 23.88 -1.33
CA THR A 16 19.59 23.50 0.11
C THR A 16 18.26 22.88 0.57
N LEU A 17 17.26 22.75 -0.31
CA LEU A 17 15.91 22.28 0.05
C LEU A 17 15.57 20.85 -0.44
N LEU A 18 16.49 20.12 -1.06
CA LEU A 18 16.21 18.78 -1.62
C LEU A 18 16.91 17.60 -0.93
N HIS A 19 17.61 17.82 0.18
CA HIS A 19 17.95 16.71 1.06
C HIS A 19 16.81 16.58 2.08
N ALA A 20 15.74 15.92 1.66
CA ALA A 20 14.84 15.29 2.61
C ALA A 20 15.65 14.18 3.32
N CYS A 21 16.52 14.59 4.26
CA CYS A 21 17.03 13.68 5.27
C CYS A 21 15.80 13.00 5.84
N MET A 22 15.73 11.68 5.70
CA MET A 22 14.77 10.91 6.47
C MET A 22 15.03 11.31 7.92
N ASN A 23 14.09 12.02 8.56
CA ASN A 23 14.19 12.28 9.99
C ASN A 23 14.49 10.94 10.63
N LYS A 24 15.66 10.82 11.24
CA LYS A 24 16.17 9.57 11.81
C LYS A 24 15.15 9.13 12.86
N GLN A 25 14.24 8.26 12.43
CA GLN A 25 13.21 7.74 13.30
C GLN A 25 13.95 6.82 14.26
N ASP A 26 13.89 7.16 15.54
CA ASP A 26 14.51 6.36 16.58
C ASP A 26 13.71 5.06 16.73
N LEU A 27 14.10 4.06 15.94
CA LEU A 27 13.57 2.71 16.01
C LEU A 27 14.07 1.94 17.25
N ASP A 28 15.09 2.46 17.94
CA ASP A 28 15.65 1.89 19.15
C ASP A 28 14.97 2.40 20.44
N SER A 29 14.16 3.46 20.35
CA SER A 29 13.36 3.96 21.47
C SER A 29 12.51 2.85 22.10
N GLN A 30 12.62 2.72 23.41
CA GLN A 30 11.88 1.73 24.20
C GLN A 30 10.48 2.20 24.59
N ASP A 31 10.23 3.51 24.59
CA ASP A 31 8.91 4.05 24.87
C ASP A 31 8.17 4.30 23.56
N LEU A 32 7.28 3.36 23.21
CA LEU A 32 6.38 3.46 22.07
C LEU A 32 4.98 3.91 22.48
N GLY A 33 4.81 4.37 23.72
CA GLY A 33 3.49 4.60 24.30
C GLY A 33 2.69 3.30 24.48
N PRO A 34 1.38 3.43 24.80
CA PRO A 34 0.55 2.28 25.13
C PRO A 34 0.35 1.34 23.94
N VAL A 35 0.19 0.05 24.24
CA VAL A 35 -0.25 -0.95 23.26
C VAL A 35 -1.66 -0.59 22.78
N ILE A 36 -1.86 -0.53 21.47
CA ILE A 36 -3.18 -0.39 20.86
C ILE A 36 -3.84 -1.77 20.71
N SER A 37 -5.15 -1.84 20.90
CA SER A 37 -5.87 -3.09 20.66
C SER A 37 -5.97 -3.41 19.15
N SER A 38 -6.05 -4.69 18.80
CA SER A 38 -6.27 -5.10 17.39
C SER A 38 -7.59 -4.56 16.83
N ASP A 39 -8.63 -4.49 17.67
CA ASP A 39 -9.94 -3.97 17.25
C ASP A 39 -9.87 -2.46 16.99
N GLU A 40 -9.10 -1.71 17.78
CA GLU A 40 -8.86 -0.29 17.53
C GLU A 40 -8.16 -0.08 16.19
N LEU A 41 -7.06 -0.79 15.92
CA LEU A 41 -6.37 -0.69 14.63
C LEU A 41 -7.31 -1.03 13.47
N GLN A 42 -8.03 -2.16 13.59
CA GLN A 42 -8.98 -2.61 12.57
C GLN A 42 -10.04 -1.56 12.27
N ASN A 43 -10.68 -1.01 13.31
CA ASN A 43 -11.73 -0.01 13.16
C ASN A 43 -11.19 1.25 12.47
N LYS A 44 -10.05 1.77 12.95
CA LYS A 44 -9.42 2.96 12.38
C LYS A 44 -9.00 2.79 10.93
N MET A 45 -8.45 1.63 10.56
CA MET A 45 -8.12 1.31 9.17
C MET A 45 -9.39 1.15 8.32
N SER A 46 -10.39 0.39 8.79
CA SER A 46 -11.67 0.23 8.09
C SER A 46 -12.35 1.59 7.80
N ASP A 47 -12.44 2.47 8.80
CA ASP A 47 -12.99 3.83 8.66
C ASP A 47 -12.18 4.70 7.69
N SER A 48 -10.90 4.39 7.50
CA SER A 48 -10.02 5.18 6.67
C SER A 48 -10.12 4.83 5.19
N ILE A 49 -10.21 3.54 4.86
CA ILE A 49 -10.32 3.09 3.47
C ILE A 49 -11.75 3.16 2.92
N GLY A 50 -12.76 3.22 3.81
CA GLY A 50 -14.16 3.20 3.44
C GLY A 50 -14.63 1.81 3.01
N THR A 51 -15.75 1.75 2.29
CA THR A 51 -16.32 0.48 1.83
C THR A 51 -15.41 -0.19 0.80
N LEU A 52 -15.12 -1.48 1.01
CA LEU A 52 -14.43 -2.35 0.05
C LEU A 52 -15.41 -3.39 -0.50
N SER A 53 -16.15 -3.04 -1.55
CA SER A 53 -16.99 -3.99 -2.28
C SER A 53 -16.27 -4.43 -3.55
N TYR A 54 -16.07 -5.73 -3.74
CA TYR A 54 -15.49 -6.26 -4.99
C TYR A 54 -16.33 -5.94 -6.23
N ARG A 55 -17.61 -5.59 -6.03
CA ARG A 55 -18.52 -5.14 -7.09
C ARG A 55 -18.21 -3.72 -7.57
N ASP A 56 -17.37 -2.99 -6.82
CA ASP A 56 -16.89 -1.67 -7.19
C ASP A 56 -15.66 -1.75 -8.13
N ILE A 57 -15.13 -2.96 -8.38
CA ILE A 57 -14.11 -3.17 -9.39
C ILE A 57 -14.78 -3.06 -10.75
N ASN A 58 -14.24 -2.21 -11.61
CA ASN A 58 -14.81 -1.92 -12.92
C ASN A 58 -14.07 -2.65 -14.03
N LYS A 59 -14.78 -2.96 -15.12
CA LYS A 59 -14.14 -3.47 -16.34
C LYS A 59 -13.21 -2.40 -16.90
N ASN A 60 -12.05 -2.78 -17.43
CA ASN A 60 -11.00 -1.87 -17.89
C ASN A 60 -10.37 -0.99 -16.80
N GLU A 61 -10.61 -1.29 -15.52
CA GLU A 61 -9.86 -0.65 -14.42
C GLU A 61 -8.37 -1.03 -14.52
N ILE A 62 -7.52 -0.04 -14.34
CA ILE A 62 -6.05 -0.19 -14.36
C ILE A 62 -5.50 0.21 -12.99
N SER A 63 -4.51 -0.55 -12.51
CA SER A 63 -3.65 -0.14 -11.40
C SER A 63 -2.21 -0.48 -11.73
N ILE A 64 -1.35 0.53 -11.77
CA ILE A 64 0.09 0.40 -11.98
C ILE A 64 0.78 0.78 -10.69
N MET A 65 1.62 -0.12 -10.17
CA MET A 65 2.39 0.14 -8.96
C MET A 65 3.86 -0.18 -9.14
N THR A 66 4.69 0.52 -8.37
CA THR A 66 6.12 0.25 -8.24
C THR A 66 6.46 -0.07 -6.80
N ALA A 67 7.32 -1.06 -6.62
CA ALA A 67 7.98 -1.37 -5.36
C ALA A 67 9.43 -0.85 -5.39
N ILE A 68 9.84 -0.15 -4.34
CA ILE A 68 11.19 0.39 -4.14
C ILE A 68 11.74 -0.01 -2.77
N SER A 69 13.06 -0.10 -2.66
CA SER A 69 13.79 -0.21 -1.39
C SER A 69 14.72 0.98 -1.22
N ILE A 70 14.77 1.54 -0.03
CA ILE A 70 15.66 2.63 0.36
C ILE A 70 16.47 2.14 1.56
N PHE A 71 17.81 2.24 1.52
CA PHE A 71 18.67 1.95 2.67
C PHE A 71 19.35 3.24 3.13
N GLU A 72 19.29 3.61 4.40
CA GLU A 72 20.06 4.72 5.02
C GLU A 72 20.54 5.83 4.08
N GLU A 73 19.59 6.66 3.60
CA GLU A 73 19.86 7.82 2.73
C GLU A 73 20.54 7.52 1.37
N THR A 74 20.68 6.25 1.00
CA THR A 74 21.08 5.82 -0.34
C THR A 74 19.95 6.03 -1.35
N GLN A 75 20.28 5.95 -2.63
CA GLN A 75 19.30 6.08 -3.70
C GLN A 75 18.23 4.97 -3.62
N ALA A 76 16.99 5.35 -3.93
CA ALA A 76 15.89 4.40 -4.01
C ALA A 76 16.14 3.38 -5.13
N ASN A 77 16.20 2.11 -4.75
CA ASN A 77 16.37 0.99 -5.67
C ASN A 77 15.00 0.46 -6.08
N LYS A 78 14.67 0.55 -7.37
CA LYS A 78 13.45 -0.08 -7.89
C LYS A 78 13.57 -1.59 -7.76
N ARG A 79 12.58 -2.23 -7.14
CA ARG A 79 12.50 -3.69 -7.01
C ARG A 79 11.72 -4.30 -8.16
N TYR A 80 10.46 -3.87 -8.32
CA TYR A 80 9.63 -4.29 -9.43
C TYR A 80 8.53 -3.27 -9.74
N LYS A 81 8.01 -3.33 -10.95
CA LYS A 81 6.77 -2.68 -11.39
C LYS A 81 5.73 -3.75 -11.66
N GLN A 82 4.48 -3.53 -11.27
CA GLN A 82 3.36 -4.41 -11.60
C GLN A 82 2.22 -3.59 -12.19
N ASP A 83 1.70 -4.06 -13.33
CA ASP A 83 0.53 -3.49 -13.98
C ASP A 83 -0.61 -4.50 -13.84
N LEU A 84 -1.76 -4.06 -13.35
CA LEU A 84 -3.00 -4.84 -13.28
C LEU A 84 -4.04 -4.22 -14.20
N PHE A 85 -4.65 -5.04 -15.05
CA PHE A 85 -5.72 -4.63 -15.94
C PHE A 85 -6.90 -5.58 -15.81
N VAL A 86 -8.08 -5.06 -15.50
CA VAL A 86 -9.32 -5.84 -15.45
C VAL A 86 -9.85 -6.01 -16.87
N THR A 87 -9.76 -7.24 -17.40
CA THR A 87 -10.20 -7.52 -18.78
C THR A 87 -11.67 -7.83 -18.88
N ASN A 88 -12.24 -8.48 -17.86
CA ASN A 88 -13.62 -8.91 -17.88
C ASN A 88 -14.18 -9.07 -16.46
N ILE A 89 -15.49 -8.88 -16.34
CA ILE A 89 -16.24 -9.08 -15.10
C ILE A 89 -17.49 -9.86 -15.48
N THR A 90 -17.70 -10.99 -14.81
CA THR A 90 -18.90 -11.82 -15.00
C THR A 90 -19.59 -11.98 -13.66
N GLU A 91 -20.85 -11.57 -13.59
CA GLU A 91 -21.66 -11.72 -12.39
C GLU A 91 -22.81 -12.69 -12.64
N THR A 92 -22.99 -13.61 -11.69
CA THR A 92 -24.12 -14.53 -11.58
C THR A 92 -24.74 -14.37 -10.17
N PRO A 93 -25.96 -14.88 -9.93
CA PRO A 93 -26.58 -14.81 -8.60
C PRO A 93 -25.74 -15.40 -7.46
N THR A 94 -24.82 -16.32 -7.79
CA THR A 94 -24.01 -17.04 -6.80
C THR A 94 -22.54 -16.68 -6.84
N GLN A 95 -22.07 -15.89 -7.80
CA GLN A 95 -20.65 -15.71 -8.03
C GLN A 95 -20.35 -14.43 -8.80
N LEU A 96 -19.32 -13.72 -8.38
CA LEU A 96 -18.64 -12.65 -9.12
C LEU A 96 -17.27 -13.16 -9.56
N THR A 97 -16.99 -13.14 -10.86
CA THR A 97 -15.70 -13.47 -11.44
C THR A 97 -15.08 -12.23 -12.04
N ILE A 98 -13.82 -11.97 -11.72
CA ILE A 98 -13.05 -10.85 -12.25
C ILE A 98 -11.79 -11.40 -12.90
N ASP A 99 -11.66 -11.17 -14.20
CA ASP A 99 -10.53 -11.58 -15.00
C ASP A 99 -9.54 -10.43 -15.12
N PHE A 100 -8.27 -10.74 -14.92
CA PHE A 100 -7.15 -9.81 -14.99
C PHE A 100 -6.14 -10.27 -16.03
N LEU A 101 -5.51 -9.29 -16.67
CA LEU A 101 -4.16 -9.45 -17.21
C LEU A 101 -3.21 -8.66 -16.33
N PHE A 102 -2.06 -9.25 -15.99
CA PHE A 102 -1.05 -8.53 -15.25
C PHE A 102 0.35 -8.74 -15.78
N ASN A 103 1.14 -7.68 -15.66
CA ASN A 103 2.55 -7.63 -16.02
C ASN A 103 3.35 -7.42 -14.75
N LYS A 104 4.52 -8.05 -14.65
CA LYS A 104 5.52 -7.75 -13.64
C LYS A 104 6.87 -7.58 -14.30
N GLN A 105 7.50 -6.43 -14.07
CA GLN A 105 8.89 -6.19 -14.43
C GLN A 105 9.69 -6.18 -13.13
N ASN A 106 10.49 -7.22 -12.89
CA ASN A 106 11.37 -7.31 -11.74
C ASN A 106 12.76 -6.79 -12.13
N TYR A 107 13.20 -5.71 -11.47
CA TYR A 107 14.47 -5.03 -11.73
C TYR A 107 15.64 -5.67 -10.98
N VAL A 108 15.38 -6.48 -9.95
CA VAL A 108 16.41 -7.19 -9.18
C VAL A 108 16.70 -8.55 -9.80
N ASN A 109 15.65 -9.27 -10.22
CA ASN A 109 15.77 -10.55 -10.91
C ASN A 109 14.89 -10.55 -12.14
N SER A 110 15.48 -10.28 -13.31
CA SER A 110 14.73 -10.19 -14.56
C SER A 110 14.04 -11.51 -14.95
N ALA A 111 14.53 -12.66 -14.47
CA ALA A 111 13.90 -13.97 -14.72
C ALA A 111 12.52 -14.10 -14.06
N ASP A 112 12.24 -13.32 -13.01
CA ASP A 112 10.93 -13.25 -12.36
C ASP A 112 9.99 -12.22 -13.00
N SER A 113 10.36 -11.70 -14.18
CA SER A 113 9.51 -10.81 -14.97
C SER A 113 8.60 -11.62 -15.87
N PHE A 114 7.35 -11.21 -15.97
CA PHE A 114 6.37 -11.84 -16.83
C PHE A 114 5.41 -10.81 -17.40
N SER A 115 4.86 -11.12 -18.56
CA SER A 115 3.96 -10.24 -19.31
C SER A 115 2.68 -10.98 -19.65
N ASN A 116 1.57 -10.25 -19.69
CA ASN A 116 0.23 -10.69 -20.04
C ASN A 116 -0.20 -11.96 -19.32
N GLN A 117 0.14 -12.08 -18.03
CA GLN A 117 -0.25 -13.25 -17.25
C GLN A 117 -1.75 -13.16 -16.92
N PRO A 118 -2.56 -14.16 -17.30
CA PRO A 118 -3.94 -14.19 -16.91
C PRO A 118 -4.05 -14.52 -15.43
N TYR A 119 -4.94 -13.82 -14.73
CA TYR A 119 -5.30 -14.15 -13.37
C TYR A 119 -6.81 -14.01 -13.22
N GLN A 120 -7.47 -15.03 -12.68
CA GLN A 120 -8.90 -15.00 -12.42
C GLN A 120 -9.15 -14.96 -10.91
N MET A 121 -9.99 -14.04 -10.48
CA MET A 121 -10.49 -13.92 -9.12
C MET A 121 -11.96 -14.31 -9.09
N ILE A 122 -12.28 -15.43 -8.43
CA ILE A 122 -13.66 -15.90 -8.26
C ILE A 122 -14.12 -15.58 -6.84
N ILE A 123 -15.24 -14.88 -6.65
CA ILE A 123 -15.84 -14.48 -5.37
C ILE A 123 -17.23 -15.13 -5.21
N GLY A 124 -17.46 -15.89 -4.14
CA GLY A 124 -18.72 -16.63 -3.90
C GLY A 124 -19.91 -15.82 -3.32
N PRO A 125 -21.07 -16.47 -3.06
CA PRO A 125 -22.38 -15.83 -2.82
C PRO A 125 -22.55 -15.10 -1.48
N ALA A 126 -21.57 -15.16 -0.58
CA ALA A 126 -21.72 -14.72 0.81
C ALA A 126 -20.72 -13.63 1.22
N ALA A 127 -20.17 -12.88 0.26
CA ALA A 127 -19.15 -11.89 0.55
C ALA A 127 -19.75 -10.51 0.90
N SER A 128 -20.52 -10.41 1.98
CA SER A 128 -20.85 -9.09 2.57
C SER A 128 -19.62 -8.56 3.35
N THR A 129 -19.26 -7.31 3.11
CA THR A 129 -17.95 -6.74 3.48
C THR A 129 -17.67 -6.72 5.00
N VAL A 130 -18.70 -6.65 5.83
CA VAL A 130 -18.57 -6.45 7.29
C VAL A 130 -18.32 -7.77 8.04
N GLU A 131 -18.96 -8.88 7.64
CA GLU A 131 -18.69 -10.21 8.21
C GLU A 131 -17.37 -10.81 7.69
N ASN A 132 -16.95 -10.40 6.49
CA ASN A 132 -15.71 -10.84 5.88
C ASN A 132 -14.44 -10.31 6.57
N LEU A 133 -14.44 -9.07 7.06
CA LEU A 133 -13.28 -8.53 7.78
C LEU A 133 -13.06 -9.24 9.12
N LYS A 134 -14.13 -9.61 9.83
CA LYS A 134 -14.02 -10.36 11.10
C LYS A 134 -13.63 -11.83 10.90
N THR A 135 -13.99 -12.44 9.77
CA THR A 135 -13.75 -13.88 9.51
C THR A 135 -12.48 -14.17 8.71
N ALA A 136 -11.98 -13.22 7.91
CA ALA A 136 -10.69 -13.31 7.22
C ALA A 136 -9.49 -13.38 8.20
N ALA A 137 -9.74 -13.08 9.47
CA ALA A 137 -8.79 -13.10 10.57
C ALA A 137 -8.26 -14.48 11.00
N ASN A 138 -8.80 -15.57 10.46
CA ASN A 138 -8.53 -16.92 10.97
C ASN A 138 -7.89 -17.87 9.95
N ILE A 139 -7.40 -17.39 8.80
CA ILE A 139 -6.82 -18.26 7.77
C ILE A 139 -5.56 -17.61 7.17
N PRO A 140 -4.36 -18.22 7.34
CA PRO A 140 -3.08 -17.71 6.82
C PRO A 140 -2.95 -17.60 5.28
N ARG A 141 -4.04 -17.85 4.54
CA ARG A 141 -4.13 -17.76 3.08
C ARG A 141 -5.42 -17.11 2.59
N ALA A 142 -6.33 -16.67 3.46
CA ALA A 142 -7.63 -16.19 3.01
C ALA A 142 -7.59 -14.69 2.70
N VAL A 143 -7.41 -14.45 1.40
CA VAL A 143 -8.32 -13.56 0.66
C VAL A 143 -9.75 -13.76 1.19
N ALA A 144 -10.56 -12.70 1.32
CA ALA A 144 -11.96 -12.76 1.77
C ALA A 144 -12.63 -14.11 1.44
N LYS A 145 -13.27 -14.75 2.43
CA LYS A 145 -13.87 -16.09 2.29
C LYS A 145 -14.60 -16.20 0.94
N GLY A 146 -14.18 -17.16 0.13
CA GLY A 146 -14.76 -17.37 -1.20
C GLY A 146 -14.00 -16.72 -2.35
N VAL A 147 -12.85 -16.09 -2.12
CA VAL A 147 -11.96 -15.67 -3.20
C VAL A 147 -10.95 -16.76 -3.55
N ARG A 148 -10.94 -17.20 -4.81
CA ARG A 148 -10.03 -18.24 -5.32
C ARG A 148 -9.30 -17.76 -6.57
N ALA A 149 -8.05 -18.20 -6.71
CA ALA A 149 -7.28 -18.11 -7.95
C ALA A 149 -7.45 -19.43 -8.74
N GLN A 150 -7.51 -19.34 -10.07
CA GLN A 150 -7.55 -20.53 -10.92
C GLN A 150 -6.13 -20.99 -11.28
N GLY A 151 -5.76 -22.21 -10.90
CA GLY A 151 -4.50 -22.87 -11.30
C GLY A 151 -3.25 -22.49 -10.49
N GLU A 152 -2.08 -22.92 -10.97
CA GLU A 152 -0.75 -22.63 -10.39
C GLU A 152 -0.15 -21.30 -10.91
N ALA A 153 -0.96 -20.46 -11.55
CA ALA A 153 -0.49 -19.21 -12.13
C ALA A 153 0.08 -18.27 -11.05
N PRO A 154 1.08 -17.43 -11.38
CA PRO A 154 1.58 -16.44 -10.45
C PRO A 154 0.43 -15.55 -9.95
N VAL A 155 0.44 -15.21 -8.65
CA VAL A 155 -0.59 -14.38 -8.05
C VAL A 155 -0.11 -12.93 -8.03
N PRO A 156 -0.84 -11.99 -8.64
CA PRO A 156 -0.49 -10.58 -8.55
C PRO A 156 -0.56 -10.09 -7.10
N PHE A 157 0.34 -9.17 -6.76
CA PHE A 157 0.23 -8.47 -5.49
C PHE A 157 -0.95 -7.49 -5.56
N PHE A 158 -1.71 -7.36 -4.47
CA PHE A 158 -2.80 -6.40 -4.34
C PHE A 158 -2.60 -5.57 -3.08
N LEU A 159 -2.44 -4.25 -3.22
CA LEU A 159 -2.20 -3.35 -2.09
C LEU A 159 -3.35 -3.38 -1.07
N TYR A 160 -4.61 -3.45 -1.52
CA TYR A 160 -5.75 -3.57 -0.61
C TYR A 160 -5.74 -4.86 0.20
N ARG A 161 -5.13 -5.96 -0.30
CA ARG A 161 -4.99 -7.21 0.47
C ARG A 161 -3.95 -7.06 1.57
N ALA A 162 -2.82 -6.42 1.29
CA ALA A 162 -1.85 -6.09 2.33
C ALA A 162 -2.49 -5.20 3.41
N TYR A 163 -3.22 -4.16 3.00
CA TYR A 163 -3.97 -3.31 3.91
C TYR A 163 -4.95 -4.08 4.80
N ALA A 164 -5.78 -4.95 4.20
CA ALA A 164 -6.73 -5.77 4.93
C ALA A 164 -6.04 -6.75 5.89
N TYR A 165 -4.92 -7.35 5.47
CA TYR A 165 -4.11 -8.21 6.34
C TYR A 165 -3.67 -7.46 7.59
N PHE A 166 -3.04 -6.29 7.45
CA PHE A 166 -2.56 -5.54 8.62
C PHE A 166 -3.69 -5.03 9.50
N ALA A 167 -4.80 -4.58 8.91
CA ALA A 167 -5.97 -4.14 9.66
C ALA A 167 -6.56 -5.25 10.52
N ILE A 168 -6.56 -6.50 10.04
CA ILE A 168 -7.26 -7.61 10.69
C ILE A 168 -6.32 -8.46 11.54
N GLN A 169 -5.11 -8.71 11.06
CA GLN A 169 -4.17 -9.70 11.61
C GLN A 169 -2.93 -9.09 12.25
N GLY A 170 -2.50 -7.91 11.80
CA GLY A 170 -1.19 -7.35 12.19
C GLY A 170 -0.94 -7.41 13.70
N CYS A 171 -1.91 -7.01 14.52
CA CYS A 171 -1.78 -7.00 15.99
C CYS A 171 -2.46 -8.17 16.71
N ARG A 172 -2.99 -9.16 15.97
CA ARG A 172 -3.66 -10.35 16.55
C ARG A 172 -2.73 -11.54 16.67
N GLU A 173 -1.61 -11.52 15.95
CA GLU A 173 -0.62 -12.58 16.01
C GLU A 173 -0.04 -12.72 17.42
N ALA A 174 0.22 -13.97 17.83
CA ALA A 174 0.78 -14.23 19.14
C ALA A 174 2.16 -13.58 19.25
N LYS A 175 2.42 -12.88 20.37
CA LYS A 175 3.66 -12.14 20.63
C LYS A 175 3.89 -10.91 19.76
N VAL A 176 2.89 -10.49 19.00
CA VAL A 176 2.91 -9.22 18.25
C VAL A 176 2.10 -8.17 19.00
N THR A 177 2.65 -6.97 19.13
CA THR A 177 1.96 -5.81 19.72
C THR A 177 2.09 -4.61 18.78
N CYS A 178 1.10 -3.72 18.83
CA CYS A 178 1.09 -2.52 18.00
C CYS A 178 1.03 -1.27 18.87
N HIS A 179 1.64 -0.18 18.37
CA HIS A 179 1.87 1.04 19.12
C HIS A 179 1.81 2.27 18.19
N ASN A 180 1.81 3.47 18.78
CA ASN A 180 1.97 4.74 18.05
C ASN A 180 1.02 4.94 16.86
N LEU A 181 -0.24 4.50 16.97
CA LEU A 181 -1.22 4.70 15.91
C LEU A 181 -1.49 6.19 15.68
N LYS A 182 -1.22 6.66 14.46
CA LYS A 182 -1.49 8.03 14.01
C LYS A 182 -2.28 7.99 12.71
N ILE A 183 -3.21 8.94 12.59
CA ILE A 183 -4.02 9.12 11.38
C ILE A 183 -4.02 10.59 11.03
N ASP A 184 -3.39 10.91 9.90
CA ASP A 184 -3.36 12.26 9.37
C ASP A 184 -4.28 12.34 8.16
N ASN A 185 -5.15 13.35 8.16
CA ASN A 185 -5.98 13.67 7.00
C ASN A 185 -5.26 14.73 6.17
N SER A 186 -5.23 14.53 4.85
CA SER A 186 -4.63 15.45 3.90
C SER A 186 -5.43 15.46 2.60
N LYS A 187 -5.18 16.46 1.77
CA LYS A 187 -5.68 16.49 0.39
C LYS A 187 -4.53 16.18 -0.56
N MET A 188 -4.81 15.43 -1.62
CA MET A 188 -3.86 15.15 -2.70
C MET A 188 -4.45 15.69 -4.01
N TYR A 189 -3.62 16.43 -4.75
CA TYR A 189 -3.95 16.79 -6.12
C TYR A 189 -3.84 15.57 -7.02
N LEU A 190 -4.86 15.36 -7.84
CA LEU A 190 -4.89 14.30 -8.83
C LEU A 190 -4.73 14.92 -10.23
N PRO A 191 -3.72 14.48 -11.02
CA PRO A 191 -3.56 14.94 -12.40
C PRO A 191 -4.83 14.71 -13.23
N SER A 192 -5.09 15.60 -14.19
CA SER A 192 -6.28 15.56 -15.06
C SER A 192 -6.44 14.23 -15.79
N GLU A 193 -5.33 13.57 -16.12
CA GLU A 193 -5.32 12.28 -16.82
C GLU A 193 -5.81 11.12 -15.94
N LEU A 194 -5.73 11.28 -14.61
CA LEU A 194 -6.17 10.30 -13.62
C LEU A 194 -7.51 10.67 -12.98
N ALA A 195 -7.98 11.90 -13.18
CA ALA A 195 -9.23 12.39 -12.62
C ALA A 195 -10.45 11.78 -13.33
N SER A 196 -11.52 11.54 -12.58
CA SER A 196 -12.82 11.14 -13.11
C SER A 196 -13.87 12.21 -12.79
N PRO A 197 -14.76 12.57 -13.73
CA PRO A 197 -15.90 13.46 -13.45
C PRO A 197 -16.81 12.97 -12.32
N THR A 198 -16.82 11.66 -12.04
CA THR A 198 -17.61 11.09 -10.93
C THR A 198 -17.03 11.41 -9.55
N VAL A 199 -15.74 11.74 -9.48
CA VAL A 199 -15.02 12.03 -8.24
C VAL A 199 -14.68 13.52 -8.14
N CYS A 200 -14.34 14.13 -9.27
CA CYS A 200 -13.92 15.51 -9.38
C CYS A 200 -14.73 16.21 -10.48
N PRO A 201 -15.69 17.07 -10.12
CA PRO A 201 -16.45 17.86 -11.09
C PRO A 201 -15.56 18.76 -11.95
N ASP A 202 -14.49 19.31 -11.36
CA ASP A 202 -13.41 19.99 -12.08
C ASP A 202 -12.17 19.08 -12.14
N ILE A 203 -11.99 18.43 -13.29
CA ILE A 203 -10.87 17.51 -13.52
C ILE A 203 -9.49 18.21 -13.53
N ASN A 204 -9.44 19.53 -13.73
CA ASN A 204 -8.18 20.28 -13.76
C ASN A 204 -7.73 20.72 -12.37
N ASN A 205 -8.63 20.71 -11.38
CA ASN A 205 -8.36 21.08 -9.99
C ASN A 205 -8.83 19.98 -9.02
N CYS A 206 -8.63 18.73 -9.42
CA CYS A 206 -9.10 17.57 -8.67
C CYS A 206 -8.30 17.38 -7.38
N LEU A 207 -8.93 17.62 -6.23
CA LEU A 207 -8.38 17.32 -4.90
C LEU A 207 -9.17 16.19 -4.26
N ILE A 208 -8.49 15.12 -3.90
CA ILE A 208 -9.06 13.97 -3.20
C ILE A 208 -8.58 13.92 -1.74
N ASP A 209 -9.42 13.37 -0.86
CA ASP A 209 -9.07 13.06 0.51
C ASP A 209 -8.11 11.88 0.58
N VAL A 210 -7.01 12.07 1.30
CA VAL A 210 -6.02 11.03 1.59
C VAL A 210 -5.84 10.93 3.09
N LYS A 211 -6.01 9.72 3.61
CA LYS A 211 -5.70 9.38 5.00
C LYS A 211 -4.36 8.66 5.04
N LYS A 212 -3.42 9.21 5.80
CA LYS A 212 -2.14 8.58 6.13
C LYS A 212 -2.31 7.88 7.47
N ILE A 213 -2.01 6.60 7.53
CA ILE A 213 -2.11 5.78 8.74
C ILE A 213 -0.71 5.27 9.06
N GLU A 214 -0.26 5.52 10.27
CA GLU A 214 1.06 5.10 10.76
C GLU A 214 0.91 4.35 12.06
N PHE A 215 1.67 3.27 12.23
CA PHE A 215 1.77 2.55 13.50
C PHE A 215 3.08 1.76 13.55
N ASP A 216 3.53 1.44 14.75
CA ASP A 216 4.65 0.55 14.99
C ASP A 216 4.14 -0.84 15.37
N MET A 217 4.82 -1.88 14.89
CA MET A 217 4.60 -3.27 15.26
C MET A 217 5.86 -3.81 15.91
N LEU A 218 5.70 -4.45 17.07
CA LEU A 218 6.76 -5.17 17.77
C LEU A 218 6.47 -6.66 17.71
N ASP A 219 7.40 -7.43 17.13
CA ASP A 219 7.33 -8.88 17.08
C ASP A 219 8.36 -9.48 18.04
N ALA A 220 7.89 -10.02 19.16
CA ALA A 220 8.77 -10.67 20.15
C ALA A 220 9.12 -12.13 19.78
N SER A 221 8.60 -12.66 18.67
CA SER A 221 9.00 -13.96 18.12
C SER A 221 10.28 -13.88 17.28
N VAL A 222 10.59 -12.69 16.76
CA VAL A 222 11.82 -12.40 16.01
C VAL A 222 12.68 -11.46 16.87
N PRO A 223 13.53 -11.99 17.76
CA PRO A 223 14.41 -11.13 18.52
C PRO A 223 15.48 -10.53 17.61
N THR A 224 15.82 -9.27 17.83
CA THR A 224 17.01 -8.62 17.28
C THR A 224 18.28 -9.25 17.88
N SER A 225 19.45 -8.93 17.31
CA SER A 225 20.74 -9.39 17.83
C SER A 225 21.03 -9.03 19.30
N ASP A 226 20.36 -8.00 19.83
CA ASP A 226 20.40 -7.58 21.23
C ASP A 226 19.26 -8.17 22.09
N GLY A 227 18.50 -9.14 21.55
CA GLY A 227 17.45 -9.87 22.26
C GLY A 227 16.13 -9.10 22.44
N LYS A 228 15.98 -7.93 21.82
CA LYS A 228 14.75 -7.13 21.87
C LYS A 228 13.77 -7.58 20.78
N PRO A 229 12.45 -7.33 20.93
CA PRO A 229 11.49 -7.55 19.86
C PRO A 229 11.86 -6.77 18.59
N TYR A 230 11.65 -7.37 17.42
CA TYR A 230 11.87 -6.70 16.14
C TYR A 230 10.79 -5.63 15.92
N ARG A 231 11.22 -4.37 15.74
CA ARG A 231 10.34 -3.25 15.49
C ARG A 231 10.23 -2.95 14.00
N THR A 232 8.99 -2.82 13.54
CA THR A 232 8.66 -2.39 12.18
C THR A 232 7.68 -1.23 12.21
N HIS A 233 8.00 -0.15 11.52
CA HIS A 233 7.10 0.97 11.31
C HIS A 233 6.33 0.79 10.00
N TYR A 234 5.01 0.90 10.04
CA TYR A 234 4.15 0.80 8.88
C TYR A 234 3.54 2.16 8.56
N THR A 235 3.51 2.49 7.27
CA THR A 235 2.81 3.67 6.76
C THR A 235 1.90 3.27 5.60
N PHE A 236 0.61 3.57 5.70
CA PHE A 236 -0.35 3.43 4.61
C PHE A 236 -0.84 4.81 4.18
N LYS A 237 -1.07 4.98 2.88
CA LYS A 237 -1.86 6.10 2.36
C LYS A 237 -3.06 5.53 1.61
N VAL A 238 -4.26 5.93 2.01
CA VAL A 238 -5.51 5.46 1.42
C VAL A 238 -6.38 6.63 1.00
N SER A 239 -7.16 6.43 -0.05
CA SER A 239 -8.19 7.37 -0.48
C SER A 239 -9.43 6.59 -0.93
N PRO A 240 -10.59 6.78 -0.24
CA PRO A 240 -11.82 6.07 -0.60
C PRO A 240 -12.39 6.50 -1.95
N GLN A 241 -11.94 7.65 -2.47
CA GLN A 241 -12.37 8.21 -3.75
C GLN A 241 -11.69 7.57 -4.96
N LEU A 242 -10.58 6.86 -4.78
CA LEU A 242 -9.87 6.17 -5.85
C LEU A 242 -10.60 4.88 -6.28
N PRO A 243 -10.35 4.38 -7.51
CA PRO A 243 -10.93 3.11 -7.94
C PRO A 243 -10.43 1.96 -7.07
N PHE A 244 -11.19 0.86 -7.03
CA PHE A 244 -11.05 -0.18 -6.00
C PHE A 244 -9.60 -0.66 -5.83
N LEU A 245 -8.92 -1.00 -6.92
CA LEU A 245 -7.55 -1.53 -6.91
C LEU A 245 -6.51 -0.50 -6.46
N SER A 246 -6.85 0.79 -6.50
CA SER A 246 -5.98 1.92 -6.15
C SER A 246 -6.39 2.66 -4.88
N LYS A 247 -7.46 2.23 -4.17
CA LYS A 247 -7.88 2.81 -2.88
C LYS A 247 -6.75 2.86 -1.86
N VAL A 248 -5.85 1.88 -1.89
CA VAL A 248 -4.57 1.93 -1.18
C VAL A 248 -3.53 2.49 -2.12
N LYS A 249 -3.19 3.78 -1.93
CA LYS A 249 -2.26 4.52 -2.79
C LYS A 249 -0.81 4.10 -2.53
N SER A 250 -0.46 3.88 -1.27
CA SER A 250 0.88 3.37 -0.93
C SER A 250 0.88 2.60 0.40
N TYR A 251 1.87 1.73 0.53
CA TYR A 251 2.22 0.97 1.72
C TYR A 251 3.74 0.96 1.86
N CYS A 252 4.25 1.41 2.99
CA CYS A 252 5.67 1.39 3.31
C CYS A 252 5.92 0.64 4.62
N VAL A 253 7.03 -0.06 4.64
CA VAL A 253 7.54 -0.81 5.79
C VAL A 253 8.93 -0.30 6.06
N ARG A 254 9.19 0.15 7.29
CA ARG A 254 10.50 0.64 7.71
C ARG A 254 10.99 -0.11 8.92
N GLY A 255 12.22 -0.59 8.88
CA GLY A 255 12.82 -1.40 9.95
C GLY A 255 14.34 -1.36 9.90
N LEU A 256 14.97 -1.90 10.94
CA LEU A 256 16.43 -2.08 10.97
C LEU A 256 16.77 -3.46 10.37
N VAL A 257 17.59 -3.49 9.33
CA VAL A 257 18.06 -4.72 8.70
C VAL A 257 19.56 -4.89 8.88
N ASP A 258 20.03 -6.13 8.99
CA ASP A 258 21.46 -6.41 9.08
C ASP A 258 22.12 -6.19 7.71
N ASN A 259 23.20 -5.40 7.69
CA ASN A 259 24.02 -5.16 6.51
C ASN A 259 25.50 -5.28 6.87
N GLY A 260 26.01 -6.51 6.77
CA GLY A 260 27.34 -6.86 7.28
C GLY A 260 27.40 -6.75 8.80
N ASN A 261 28.32 -5.95 9.32
CA ASN A 261 28.56 -5.81 10.76
C ASN A 261 27.76 -4.67 11.42
N ARG A 262 26.81 -4.05 10.70
CA ARG A 262 25.99 -2.95 11.21
C ARG A 262 24.53 -3.14 10.85
N LYS A 263 23.63 -2.64 11.70
CA LYS A 263 22.22 -2.48 11.38
C LYS A 263 22.03 -1.21 10.57
N VAL A 264 21.20 -1.29 9.54
CA VAL A 264 20.87 -0.15 8.69
C VAL A 264 19.37 0.03 8.62
N LEU A 265 18.91 1.29 8.63
CA LEU A 265 17.51 1.60 8.38
C LEU A 265 17.17 1.27 6.92
N ALA A 266 16.21 0.39 6.70
CA ALA A 266 15.65 0.10 5.40
C ALA A 266 14.18 0.48 5.35
N GLU A 267 13.74 0.99 4.21
CA GLU A 267 12.35 1.25 3.90
C GLU A 267 11.98 0.59 2.57
N ASP A 268 11.03 -0.34 2.63
CA ASP A 268 10.41 -0.95 1.46
C ASP A 268 9.04 -0.29 1.23
N CYS A 269 8.88 0.38 0.10
CA CYS A 269 7.64 1.06 -0.27
C CYS A 269 7.05 0.45 -1.52
N MET A 270 5.73 0.35 -1.53
CA MET A 270 4.92 0.04 -2.70
C MET A 270 3.93 1.17 -2.92
N SER A 271 3.91 1.74 -4.13
CA SER A 271 3.04 2.87 -4.46
C SER A 271 2.35 2.65 -5.80
N VAL A 272 1.07 3.02 -5.88
CA VAL A 272 0.36 3.14 -7.16
C VAL A 272 0.86 4.41 -7.84
N ASP A 273 1.43 4.26 -9.02
CA ASP A 273 1.96 5.38 -9.81
C ASP A 273 0.91 5.91 -10.80
N ASN A 274 0.06 5.02 -11.30
CA ASN A 274 -0.96 5.33 -12.31
C ASN A 274 -2.16 4.38 -12.17
N PHE A 275 -3.36 4.84 -12.54
CA PHE A 275 -4.59 4.07 -12.45
C PHE A 275 -5.66 4.63 -13.41
N SER A 276 -6.71 3.85 -13.65
CA SER A 276 -7.94 4.31 -14.32
C SER A 276 -9.16 3.81 -13.56
N TYR A 277 -10.30 4.50 -13.68
CA TYR A 277 -11.55 4.07 -13.02
C TYR A 277 -12.27 2.92 -13.76
N GLY A 278 -11.81 2.55 -14.95
CA GLY A 278 -12.55 1.63 -15.81
C GLY A 278 -13.90 2.17 -16.27
N GLN A 279 -14.73 1.28 -16.80
CA GLN A 279 -16.12 1.53 -17.16
C GLN A 279 -17.01 0.94 -16.08
N ALA A 280 -17.90 1.76 -15.53
CA ALA A 280 -18.94 1.27 -14.64
C ALA A 280 -19.75 0.15 -15.36
N PRO A 281 -20.12 -0.92 -14.65
CA PRO A 281 -20.90 -2.02 -15.21
C PRO A 281 -22.27 -1.57 -15.77
#